data_AF-A0A1B9LAT0-F1
#
_entry.id   AF-A0A1B9LAT0-F1
#
_cell.length_a   1.000
_cell.length_b   1.000
_cell.length_c   1.000
_cell.angle_alpha   90.00
_cell.angle_beta   90.00
_cell.angle_gamma   90.00
#
_symmetry.space_group_name_H-M   'P 1'
#
loop_
_entity.id
_entity.type
_entity.pdbx_description
1 polymer ?
#
loop_
_entity_poly.entity_id
_entity_poly.type
_entity_poly.pdbx_seq_one_letter_code
_entity_poly.pdbx_strand_id
1 'polypeptide(L)'
;MNYIKLILLIIFLIPAISQAELYRIYTGTIGQNKAEFYFEYDFAVYIDNKDYQIKHFDYIRKSSYPTKFKSNDVNSLDKIVIENVDSHTFNYGPETYQQLTGYTLNGDKVNLQKTFEYEKYNEQHPLSEAEFNNIEFLQEHSTKDFYFKVMISKKKKEEVEIVGINIYSKHDGRLIQTITGIKECKFNSYVSIMVTGADYNFDGDNNDFYLIKDRVYGPNRTAEYYSYDKIQQQFVKLNLEGNAFLFDLEEKAATSYKTCPGKKENDHISLTDDFQYIGNNRYKRVQTECLYKSGEYQNEYSGHYEYKNQRACKPKEIKACRNYIDTNDYDDY
;
A
#
# COMPACT_ATOMS: atom_id res chain seq x y z
N MET A 1 -44.35 -31.77 -28.60
CA MET A 1 -43.96 -30.43 -29.12
C MET A 1 -44.76 -29.40 -28.36
N ASN A 2 -44.24 -28.47 -27.55
CA ASN A 2 -42.87 -28.01 -27.33
C ASN A 2 -42.68 -27.74 -25.83
N TYR A 3 -41.60 -28.29 -25.26
CA TYR A 3 -41.17 -28.01 -23.89
C TYR A 3 -40.51 -26.64 -23.84
N ILE A 4 -41.14 -25.67 -23.18
CA ILE A 4 -40.48 -24.42 -22.80
C ILE A 4 -39.55 -24.77 -21.63
N LYS A 5 -38.25 -24.90 -21.92
CA LYS A 5 -37.20 -24.97 -20.91
C LYS A 5 -37.13 -23.62 -20.21
N LEU A 6 -37.71 -23.55 -19.01
CA LEU A 6 -37.48 -22.48 -18.06
C LEU A 6 -36.03 -22.62 -17.56
N ILE A 7 -35.09 -21.91 -18.17
CA ILE A 7 -33.73 -21.79 -17.64
C ILE A 7 -33.83 -20.84 -16.45
N LEU A 8 -33.97 -21.42 -15.24
CA LEU A 8 -33.65 -20.72 -14.01
C LEU A 8 -32.13 -20.48 -14.01
N LEU A 9 -31.73 -19.28 -14.42
CA LEU A 9 -30.39 -18.79 -14.20
C LEU A 9 -30.29 -18.43 -12.70
N ILE A 10 -30.04 -19.43 -11.85
CA ILE A 10 -29.58 -19.18 -10.49
C ILE A 10 -28.16 -18.63 -10.65
N ILE A 11 -28.04 -17.32 -10.68
CA ILE A 11 -26.77 -16.64 -10.40
C ILE A 11 -26.45 -17.02 -8.96
N PHE A 12 -25.63 -18.06 -8.78
CA PHE A 12 -24.88 -18.22 -7.55
C PHE A 12 -24.01 -16.97 -7.43
N LEU A 13 -24.54 -15.94 -6.78
CA LEU A 13 -23.74 -15.00 -6.01
C LEU A 13 -23.10 -15.86 -4.92
N ILE A 14 -22.05 -16.59 -5.28
CA ILE A 14 -21.09 -17.03 -4.29
C ILE A 14 -20.55 -15.69 -3.78
N PRO A 15 -20.84 -15.28 -2.53
CA PRO A 15 -20.06 -14.19 -1.97
C PRO A 15 -18.62 -14.62 -2.16
N ALA A 16 -17.82 -13.81 -2.86
CA ALA A 16 -16.38 -14.01 -2.84
C ALA A 16 -16.05 -14.15 -1.35
N ILE A 17 -15.67 -15.35 -0.93
CA ILE A 17 -15.21 -15.57 0.44
C ILE A 17 -13.87 -14.84 0.43
N SER A 18 -13.90 -13.54 0.71
CA SER A 18 -12.70 -12.77 0.99
C SER A 18 -12.01 -13.54 2.10
N GLN A 19 -10.86 -14.13 1.76
CA GLN A 19 -10.11 -14.87 2.76
C GLN A 19 -9.76 -13.87 3.86
N ALA A 20 -10.13 -14.17 5.10
CA ALA A 20 -9.84 -13.29 6.21
C ALA A 20 -8.34 -12.99 6.24
N GLU A 21 -7.98 -11.71 6.21
CA GLU A 21 -6.59 -11.27 6.27
C GLU A 21 -6.21 -11.09 7.74
N LEU A 22 -5.25 -11.88 8.20
CA LEU A 22 -4.76 -11.83 9.58
C LEU A 22 -3.43 -11.09 9.64
N TYR A 23 -3.40 -10.06 10.49
CA TYR A 23 -2.26 -9.21 10.75
C TYR A 23 -1.74 -9.49 12.16
N ARG A 24 -0.43 -9.73 12.30
CA ARG A 24 0.21 -9.96 13.60
C ARG A 24 1.51 -9.20 13.73
N ILE A 25 1.74 -8.65 14.92
CA ILE A 25 3.02 -8.07 15.28
C ILE A 25 3.61 -8.89 16.41
N TYR A 26 4.87 -9.25 16.24
CA TYR A 26 5.67 -9.89 17.26
C TYR A 26 6.90 -9.04 17.58
N THR A 27 7.29 -8.99 18.84
CA THR A 27 8.51 -8.34 19.28
C THR A 27 9.34 -9.29 20.14
N GLY A 28 10.66 -9.15 20.11
CA GLY A 28 11.54 -9.99 20.90
C GLY A 28 12.98 -9.84 20.49
N THR A 29 13.70 -10.95 20.35
CA THR A 29 15.13 -10.93 20.03
C THR A 29 15.56 -11.94 18.98
N ILE A 30 16.64 -11.59 18.28
CA ILE A 30 17.50 -12.47 17.49
C ILE A 30 18.89 -12.41 18.13
N GLY A 31 19.28 -13.48 18.83
CA GLY A 31 20.44 -13.44 19.71
C GLY A 31 20.26 -12.37 20.80
N GLN A 32 21.14 -11.37 20.79
CA GLN A 32 21.08 -10.21 21.70
C GLN A 32 20.35 -9.00 21.11
N ASN A 33 20.06 -9.03 19.80
CA ASN A 33 19.49 -7.91 19.07
C ASN A 33 17.97 -7.90 19.25
N LYS A 34 17.38 -6.72 19.51
CA LYS A 34 15.92 -6.56 19.51
C LYS A 34 15.41 -6.66 18.08
N ALA A 35 14.27 -7.30 17.92
CA ALA A 35 13.64 -7.47 16.62
C ALA A 35 12.12 -7.34 16.70
N GLU A 36 11.54 -6.85 15.60
CA GLU A 36 10.10 -6.69 15.40
C GLU A 36 9.72 -7.37 14.09
N PHE A 37 8.68 -8.19 14.12
CA PHE A 37 8.18 -8.97 12.98
C PHE A 37 6.72 -8.62 12.73
N TYR A 38 6.39 -8.40 11.47
CA TYR A 38 5.07 -7.98 11.01
C TYR A 38 4.60 -8.99 9.98
N PHE A 39 3.62 -9.79 10.37
CA PHE A 39 3.02 -10.82 9.53
C PHE A 39 1.73 -10.29 8.93
N GLU A 40 1.56 -10.54 7.64
CA GLU A 40 0.29 -10.45 6.94
C GLU A 40 0.08 -11.76 6.21
N TYR A 41 -0.97 -12.48 6.60
CA TYR A 41 -1.33 -13.73 5.97
C TYR A 41 -0.15 -14.72 5.89
N ASP A 42 0.34 -15.03 4.70
CA ASP A 42 1.46 -15.94 4.45
C ASP A 42 2.79 -15.22 4.19
N PHE A 43 2.89 -13.92 4.45
CA PHE A 43 4.10 -13.12 4.28
C PHE A 43 4.51 -12.44 5.60
N ALA A 44 5.80 -12.09 5.73
CA ALA A 44 6.26 -11.27 6.83
C ALA A 44 7.44 -10.36 6.44
N VAL A 45 7.47 -9.17 7.03
CA VAL A 45 8.64 -8.30 7.07
C VAL A 45 9.13 -8.18 8.51
N TYR A 46 10.43 -7.96 8.67
CA TYR A 46 11.00 -7.71 9.99
C TYR A 46 12.12 -6.68 9.93
N ILE A 47 12.41 -6.14 11.10
CA ILE A 47 13.54 -5.24 11.33
C ILE A 47 14.20 -5.63 12.66
N ASP A 48 15.52 -5.50 12.72
CA ASP A 48 16.30 -5.69 13.94
C ASP A 48 17.19 -4.48 14.22
N ASN A 49 17.68 -4.38 15.45
CA ASN A 49 18.56 -3.28 15.85
C ASN A 49 20.05 -3.53 15.56
N LYS A 50 20.40 -4.54 14.75
CA LYS A 50 21.77 -4.78 14.29
C LYS A 50 22.12 -3.83 13.15
N ASP A 51 21.22 -3.68 12.18
CA ASP A 51 21.46 -2.91 10.96
C ASP A 51 20.29 -2.01 10.53
N TYR A 52 19.15 -2.09 11.22
CA TYR A 52 17.93 -1.32 10.94
C TYR A 52 17.47 -1.42 9.48
N GLN A 53 17.79 -2.53 8.81
CA GLN A 53 17.29 -2.81 7.48
C GLN A 53 15.99 -3.61 7.56
N ILE A 54 15.06 -3.26 6.68
CA ILE A 54 13.87 -4.08 6.48
C ILE A 54 14.28 -5.31 5.70
N LYS A 55 13.85 -6.46 6.22
CA LYS A 55 14.14 -7.78 5.66
C LYS A 55 12.83 -8.54 5.50
N HIS A 56 12.78 -9.42 4.51
CA HIS A 56 11.55 -10.08 4.07
C HIS A 56 11.65 -11.58 4.32
N PHE A 57 10.53 -12.21 4.57
CA PHE A 57 10.41 -13.67 4.58
C PHE A 57 9.87 -14.21 3.25
N ASP A 58 10.21 -15.46 2.97
CA ASP A 58 9.52 -16.25 1.95
C ASP A 58 8.06 -16.48 2.35
N TYR A 59 7.18 -16.84 1.42
CA TYR A 59 5.80 -17.20 1.75
C TYR A 59 5.73 -18.41 2.70
N ILE A 60 4.94 -18.35 3.77
CA ILE A 60 4.73 -19.45 4.73
C ILE A 60 4.28 -20.71 4.00
N ARG A 61 3.41 -20.58 2.98
CA ARG A 61 2.90 -21.70 2.18
C ARG A 61 3.97 -22.46 1.37
N LYS A 62 5.13 -21.85 1.12
CA LYS A 62 6.28 -22.52 0.46
C LYS A 62 7.11 -23.37 1.43
N SER A 63 6.80 -23.35 2.72
CA SER A 63 7.54 -24.15 3.70
C SER A 63 7.19 -25.65 3.56
N SER A 64 8.21 -26.46 3.26
CA SER A 64 8.11 -27.93 3.27
C SER A 64 8.25 -28.46 4.69
N TYR A 65 7.53 -29.52 5.05
CA TYR A 65 7.57 -30.12 6.40
C TYR A 65 8.97 -30.65 6.78
N PRO A 66 9.49 -30.43 8.01
CA PRO A 66 8.93 -29.55 9.04
C PRO A 66 8.98 -28.09 8.59
N THR A 67 7.86 -27.37 8.71
CA THR A 67 7.64 -26.04 8.10
C THR A 67 8.65 -25.03 8.65
N LYS A 68 9.72 -24.80 7.88
CA LYS A 68 10.73 -23.77 8.14
C LYS A 68 10.33 -22.53 7.37
N PHE A 69 9.81 -21.53 8.07
CA PHE A 69 9.59 -20.19 7.53
C PHE A 69 10.93 -19.47 7.49
N LYS A 70 11.43 -19.17 6.30
CA LYS A 70 12.81 -18.70 6.08
C LYS A 70 12.84 -17.25 5.63
N SER A 71 13.81 -16.47 6.13
CA SER A 71 14.07 -15.15 5.56
C SER A 71 14.66 -15.26 4.15
N ASN A 72 14.34 -14.29 3.31
CA ASN A 72 14.83 -14.13 1.94
C ASN A 72 16.23 -13.50 1.85
N ASP A 73 16.98 -13.52 2.96
CA ASP A 73 18.30 -12.90 3.01
C ASP A 73 19.27 -13.49 1.99
N VAL A 74 19.96 -12.57 1.30
CA VAL A 74 21.00 -12.88 0.31
C VAL A 74 22.19 -13.57 0.98
N ASN A 75 22.50 -13.21 2.24
CA ASN A 75 23.51 -13.90 3.02
C ASN A 75 22.91 -15.14 3.68
N SER A 76 23.32 -16.33 3.23
CA SER A 76 22.80 -17.58 3.76
C SER A 76 23.02 -17.75 5.26
N LEU A 77 24.05 -17.13 5.85
CA LEU A 77 24.37 -17.31 7.27
C LEU A 77 23.46 -16.53 8.23
N ASP A 78 22.90 -15.41 7.79
CA ASP A 78 21.96 -14.60 8.58
C ASP A 78 20.50 -15.07 8.40
N LYS A 79 20.25 -16.09 7.56
CA LYS A 79 18.91 -16.62 7.32
C LYS A 79 18.25 -17.07 8.61
N ILE A 80 17.11 -16.46 8.89
CA ILE A 80 16.27 -16.80 10.03
C ILE A 80 15.36 -17.96 9.65
N VAL A 81 15.19 -18.89 10.58
CA VAL A 81 14.21 -19.97 10.55
C VAL A 81 13.29 -19.79 11.75
N ILE A 82 12.00 -19.54 11.51
CA ILE A 82 10.98 -19.65 12.55
C ILE A 82 10.43 -21.07 12.54
N GLU A 83 10.38 -21.69 13.72
CA GLU A 83 9.96 -23.06 13.92
C GLU A 83 8.46 -23.16 14.22
N ASN A 84 7.86 -24.31 13.88
CA ASN A 84 6.48 -24.68 14.22
C ASN A 84 5.38 -23.74 13.68
N VAL A 85 5.69 -22.94 12.66
CA VAL A 85 4.69 -22.15 11.92
C VAL A 85 4.14 -23.02 10.80
N ASP A 86 2.89 -23.44 10.91
CA ASP A 86 2.16 -24.14 9.84
C ASP A 86 1.16 -23.15 9.25
N SER A 87 1.20 -22.94 7.93
CA SER A 87 0.30 -22.01 7.24
C SER A 87 -1.19 -22.27 7.51
N HIS A 88 -1.58 -23.51 7.74
CA HIS A 88 -2.96 -23.87 8.03
C HIS A 88 -3.37 -23.35 9.41
N THR A 89 -2.68 -23.74 10.47
CA THR A 89 -3.02 -23.27 11.83
C THR A 89 -2.64 -21.81 12.06
N PHE A 90 -1.59 -21.29 11.42
CA PHE A 90 -1.16 -19.91 11.60
C PHE A 90 -2.23 -18.94 11.10
N ASN A 91 -2.89 -19.24 9.98
CA ASN A 91 -3.90 -18.36 9.41
C ASN A 91 -5.27 -18.47 10.08
N TYR A 92 -5.53 -19.52 10.88
CA TYR A 92 -6.86 -19.79 11.46
C TYR A 92 -6.89 -19.92 13.00
N GLY A 93 -5.74 -19.95 13.68
CA GLY A 93 -5.65 -20.16 15.14
C GLY A 93 -5.08 -18.95 15.89
N PRO A 94 -5.90 -18.01 16.39
CA PRO A 94 -5.42 -16.81 17.08
C PRO A 94 -4.73 -17.11 18.42
N GLU A 95 -5.17 -18.13 19.16
CA GLU A 95 -4.59 -18.43 20.49
C GLU A 95 -3.30 -19.27 20.45
N THR A 96 -3.04 -19.98 19.34
CA THR A 96 -1.96 -20.99 19.27
C THR A 96 -0.55 -20.39 19.13
N TYR A 97 -0.44 -19.13 18.69
CA TYR A 97 0.83 -18.50 18.33
C TYR A 97 1.15 -17.26 19.17
N GLN A 98 1.01 -17.34 20.49
CA GLN A 98 1.42 -16.24 21.38
C GLN A 98 2.94 -16.03 21.41
N GLN A 99 3.70 -17.10 21.17
CA GLN A 99 5.15 -17.07 21.09
C GLN A 99 5.62 -17.75 19.81
N LEU A 100 6.65 -17.18 19.20
CA LEU A 100 7.39 -17.79 18.10
C LEU A 100 8.83 -17.97 18.53
N THR A 101 9.41 -19.11 18.16
CA THR A 101 10.81 -19.43 18.43
C THR A 101 11.48 -19.88 17.15
N GLY A 102 12.80 -19.75 17.11
CA GLY A 102 13.55 -20.08 15.92
C GLY A 102 15.06 -19.91 16.11
N TYR A 103 15.77 -19.90 15.00
CA TYR A 103 17.20 -19.69 14.97
C TYR A 103 17.66 -19.08 13.66
N THR A 104 18.80 -18.41 13.67
CA THR A 104 19.57 -18.06 12.47
C THR A 104 20.50 -19.21 12.09
N LEU A 105 20.95 -19.30 10.83
CA LEU A 105 21.93 -20.34 10.43
C LEU A 105 23.31 -20.18 11.09
N ASN A 106 23.61 -19.02 11.68
CA ASN A 106 24.80 -18.80 12.49
C ASN A 106 24.67 -19.33 13.95
N GLY A 107 23.47 -19.77 14.37
CA GLY A 107 23.20 -20.34 15.69
C GLY A 107 22.55 -19.40 16.72
N ASP A 108 22.28 -18.14 16.38
CA ASP A 108 21.54 -17.22 17.25
C ASP A 108 20.10 -17.70 17.46
N LYS A 109 19.64 -17.67 18.71
CA LYS A 109 18.25 -18.01 19.05
C LYS A 109 17.31 -16.85 18.71
N VAL A 110 16.16 -17.19 18.17
CA VAL A 110 15.05 -16.26 17.94
C VAL A 110 13.95 -16.53 18.96
N ASN A 111 13.51 -15.49 19.68
CA ASN A 111 12.41 -15.57 20.63
C ASN A 111 11.51 -14.35 20.46
N LEU A 112 10.25 -14.57 20.11
CA LEU A 112 9.31 -13.52 19.77
C LEU A 112 8.00 -13.72 20.54
N GLN A 113 7.44 -12.63 21.02
CA GLN A 113 6.16 -12.57 21.72
C GLN A 113 5.17 -11.75 20.89
N LYS A 114 3.97 -12.26 20.68
CA LYS A 114 2.90 -11.53 20.00
C LYS A 114 2.50 -10.33 20.84
N THR A 115 2.46 -9.15 20.22
CA THR A 115 2.07 -7.89 20.85
C THR A 115 0.80 -7.30 20.25
N PHE A 116 0.48 -7.68 19.02
CA PHE A 116 -0.73 -7.22 18.33
C PHE A 116 -1.26 -8.29 17.39
N GLU A 117 -2.59 -8.34 17.24
CA GLU A 117 -3.30 -9.18 16.29
C GLU A 117 -4.59 -8.52 15.84
N TYR A 118 -4.87 -8.56 14.54
CA TYR A 118 -6.09 -8.03 13.93
C TYR A 118 -6.50 -8.90 12.74
N GLU A 119 -7.79 -9.17 12.60
CA GLU A 119 -8.34 -9.93 11.48
C GLU A 119 -9.32 -9.06 10.69
N LYS A 120 -9.07 -8.94 9.39
CA LYS A 120 -9.87 -8.16 8.45
C LYS A 120 -10.80 -9.09 7.68
N TYR A 121 -11.97 -8.56 7.28
CA TYR A 121 -12.99 -9.23 6.47
C TYR A 121 -13.74 -10.42 7.09
N ASN A 122 -13.55 -10.71 8.38
CA ASN A 122 -14.37 -11.69 9.11
C ASN A 122 -15.25 -10.99 10.15
N GLU A 123 -16.37 -10.41 9.72
CA GLU A 123 -17.28 -9.65 10.59
C GLU A 123 -17.83 -10.46 11.77
N GLN A 124 -17.79 -11.79 11.70
CA GLN A 124 -18.22 -12.69 12.76
C GLN A 124 -17.12 -13.01 13.78
N HIS A 125 -15.86 -12.65 13.49
CA HIS A 125 -14.74 -12.89 14.40
C HIS A 125 -14.53 -11.72 15.38
N PRO A 126 -14.32 -11.97 16.69
CA PRO A 126 -14.15 -10.89 17.68
C PRO A 126 -13.00 -9.92 17.37
N LEU A 127 -11.95 -10.37 16.67
CA LEU A 127 -10.82 -9.51 16.29
C LEU A 127 -11.18 -8.49 15.20
N SER A 128 -12.19 -8.76 14.36
CA SER A 128 -12.62 -7.78 13.36
C SER A 128 -13.39 -6.62 13.99
N GLU A 129 -13.98 -6.81 15.17
CA GLU A 129 -14.60 -5.75 15.96
C GLU A 129 -13.61 -4.95 16.81
N ALA A 130 -12.34 -5.36 16.89
CA ALA A 130 -11.33 -4.73 17.75
C ALA A 130 -11.18 -3.24 17.42
N GLU A 131 -11.14 -2.43 18.48
CA GLU A 131 -10.81 -1.02 18.44
C GLU A 131 -9.37 -0.84 18.91
N PHE A 132 -8.59 -0.07 18.17
CA PHE A 132 -7.20 0.22 18.51
C PHE A 132 -6.79 1.57 17.96
N ASN A 133 -5.82 2.20 18.60
CA ASN A 133 -5.33 3.52 18.24
C ASN A 133 -3.80 3.50 18.18
N ASN A 134 -3.26 4.14 17.14
CA ASN A 134 -1.82 4.39 16.96
C ASN A 134 -0.95 3.13 17.06
N ILE A 135 -1.40 2.01 16.49
CA ILE A 135 -0.54 0.83 16.35
C ILE A 135 0.46 1.10 15.24
N GLU A 136 1.75 0.95 15.52
CA GLU A 136 2.78 1.10 14.51
C GLU A 136 2.85 -0.16 13.65
N PHE A 137 2.84 0.00 12.34
CA PHE A 137 2.97 -1.08 11.37
C PHE A 137 4.12 -0.79 10.40
N LEU A 138 5.13 -1.66 10.37
CA LEU A 138 6.29 -1.49 9.50
C LEU A 138 5.87 -1.54 8.04
N GLN A 139 6.40 -0.62 7.24
CA GLN A 139 6.21 -0.61 5.80
C GLN A 139 7.35 -1.34 5.13
N GLU A 140 7.05 -2.03 4.04
CA GLU A 140 8.04 -2.80 3.27
C GLU A 140 9.05 -1.88 2.59
N HIS A 141 8.54 -0.81 1.97
CA HIS A 141 9.39 0.14 1.27
C HIS A 141 10.10 1.05 2.26
N SER A 142 11.37 1.32 1.96
CA SER A 142 12.23 2.24 2.69
C SER A 142 13.14 2.96 1.73
N THR A 143 13.70 4.07 2.18
CA THR A 143 14.69 4.79 1.41
C THR A 143 16.08 4.30 1.76
N LYS A 144 17.10 4.93 1.18
CA LYS A 144 18.48 4.68 1.54
C LYS A 144 18.73 4.94 3.02
N ASP A 145 18.22 6.06 3.53
CA ASP A 145 18.59 6.56 4.86
C ASP A 145 17.50 6.35 5.91
N PHE A 146 16.26 6.06 5.50
CA PHE A 146 15.11 5.98 6.41
C PHE A 146 14.26 4.73 6.20
N TYR A 147 13.64 4.25 7.28
CA TYR A 147 12.54 3.29 7.24
C TYR A 147 11.30 3.89 7.89
N PHE A 148 10.13 3.34 7.53
CA PHE A 148 8.85 3.93 7.89
C PHE A 148 7.97 2.94 8.64
N LYS A 149 7.27 3.44 9.65
CA LYS A 149 6.12 2.76 10.25
C LYS A 149 4.90 3.65 10.09
N VAL A 150 3.82 3.14 9.52
CA VAL A 150 2.53 3.84 9.55
C VAL A 150 1.89 3.63 10.92
N MET A 151 1.22 4.65 11.44
CA MET A 151 0.39 4.54 12.62
C MET A 151 -1.04 4.26 12.17
N ILE A 152 -1.56 3.10 12.51
CA ILE A 152 -2.92 2.69 12.17
C ILE A 152 -3.86 2.79 13.36
N SER A 153 -5.10 3.19 13.08
CA SER A 153 -6.19 3.21 14.07
C SER A 153 -7.46 2.66 13.45
N LYS A 154 -8.33 2.11 14.29
CA LYS A 154 -9.63 1.60 13.89
C LYS A 154 -10.61 1.81 15.02
N LYS A 155 -11.73 2.47 14.72
CA LYS A 155 -12.88 2.51 15.64
C LYS A 155 -13.75 1.27 15.46
N LYS A 156 -14.63 1.01 16.42
CA LYS A 156 -15.63 -0.06 16.30
C LYS A 156 -16.45 0.11 15.01
N LYS A 157 -16.51 -0.95 14.20
CA LYS A 157 -17.23 -1.03 12.90
C LYS A 157 -16.75 -0.07 11.80
N GLU A 158 -15.60 0.59 11.98
CA GLU A 158 -14.94 1.33 10.91
C GLU A 158 -13.81 0.49 10.29
N GLU A 159 -13.39 0.84 9.07
CA GLU A 159 -12.18 0.27 8.46
C GLU A 159 -10.91 0.78 9.19
N VAL A 160 -9.79 0.09 8.97
CA VAL A 160 -8.49 0.56 9.48
C VAL A 160 -8.01 1.74 8.65
N GLU A 161 -7.66 2.83 9.33
CA GLU A 161 -7.12 4.04 8.70
C GLU A 161 -5.69 4.34 9.17
N ILE A 162 -4.92 4.98 8.31
CA ILE A 162 -3.61 5.54 8.64
C ILE A 162 -3.82 6.95 9.20
N VAL A 163 -3.36 7.15 10.44
CA VAL A 163 -3.51 8.42 11.17
C VAL A 163 -2.19 9.20 11.29
N GLY A 164 -1.07 8.57 10.94
CA GLY A 164 0.23 9.21 10.88
C GLY A 164 1.34 8.28 10.41
N ILE A 165 2.57 8.80 10.35
CA ILE A 165 3.77 8.07 9.92
C ILE A 165 4.90 8.41 10.89
N ASN A 166 5.53 7.38 11.45
CA ASN A 166 6.80 7.49 12.14
C ASN A 166 7.95 7.15 11.19
N ILE A 167 8.92 8.05 11.13
CA ILE A 167 10.07 7.97 10.23
C ILE A 167 11.33 7.81 11.05
N TYR A 168 12.10 6.76 10.78
CA TYR A 168 13.27 6.40 11.55
C TYR A 168 14.51 6.39 10.67
N SER A 169 15.64 6.76 11.25
CA SER A 169 16.94 6.68 10.60
C SER A 169 17.44 5.23 10.59
N LYS A 170 17.88 4.74 9.43
CA LYS A 170 18.54 3.43 9.30
C LYS A 170 19.95 3.41 9.87
N HIS A 171 20.56 4.57 10.11
CA HIS A 171 21.90 4.65 10.65
C HIS A 171 21.98 4.18 12.12
N ASP A 172 20.94 4.49 12.90
CA ASP A 172 20.94 4.31 14.36
C ASP A 172 19.57 3.96 14.96
N GLY A 173 18.55 3.78 14.13
CA GLY A 173 17.19 3.42 14.55
C GLY A 173 16.43 4.54 15.28
N ARG A 174 16.97 5.77 15.32
CA ARG A 174 16.28 6.86 16.03
C ARG A 174 15.07 7.35 15.25
N LEU A 175 13.99 7.68 15.96
CA LEU A 175 12.85 8.39 15.40
C LEU A 175 13.30 9.81 14.98
N ILE A 176 13.12 10.13 13.70
CA ILE A 176 13.48 11.41 13.09
C ILE A 176 12.28 12.35 13.08
N GLN A 177 11.11 11.82 12.72
CA GLN A 177 9.91 12.61 12.57
C GLN A 177 8.65 11.76 12.77
N THR A 178 7.62 12.39 13.33
CA THR A 178 6.25 11.88 13.31
C THR A 178 5.38 12.83 12.50
N ILE A 179 4.83 12.33 11.40
CA ILE A 179 3.81 13.03 10.61
C ILE A 179 2.44 12.66 11.17
N THR A 180 1.63 13.66 11.50
CA THR A 180 0.29 13.49 12.08
C THR A 180 -0.77 14.20 11.24
N GLY A 181 -2.05 13.96 11.55
CA GLY A 181 -3.15 14.65 10.88
C GLY A 181 -3.41 14.14 9.46
N ILE A 182 -2.95 12.92 9.17
CA ILE A 182 -3.27 12.19 7.94
C ILE A 182 -4.75 11.80 8.01
N LYS A 183 -5.47 12.03 6.91
CA LYS A 183 -6.92 11.80 6.81
C LYS A 183 -7.23 11.08 5.51
N GLU A 184 -8.29 10.28 5.53
CA GLU A 184 -8.81 9.60 4.33
C GLU A 184 -7.74 8.73 3.65
N CYS A 185 -6.89 8.06 4.45
CA CYS A 185 -5.85 7.17 3.97
C CYS A 185 -6.15 5.76 4.48
N LYS A 186 -6.51 4.87 3.56
CA LYS A 186 -6.74 3.46 3.85
C LYS A 186 -5.42 2.77 4.21
N PHE A 187 -5.50 1.80 5.11
CA PHE A 187 -4.37 0.93 5.40
C PHE A 187 -4.26 -0.20 4.36
N ASN A 188 -3.20 -0.16 3.56
CA ASN A 188 -2.87 -1.16 2.53
C ASN A 188 -1.75 -2.08 3.00
N SER A 189 -1.77 -2.44 4.28
CA SER A 189 -0.74 -3.27 4.92
C SER A 189 0.69 -2.75 4.72
N TYR A 190 1.60 -3.58 4.23
CA TYR A 190 3.03 -3.32 4.08
C TYR A 190 3.36 -2.33 2.96
N VAL A 191 2.44 -2.09 2.02
CA VAL A 191 2.60 -1.21 0.84
C VAL A 191 1.73 0.05 0.92
N SER A 192 1.50 0.59 2.11
CA SER A 192 0.85 1.90 2.21
C SER A 192 1.82 3.04 1.83
N ILE A 193 3.11 2.87 2.10
CA ILE A 193 4.17 3.79 1.65
C ILE A 193 4.91 3.21 0.45
N MET A 194 5.20 4.07 -0.53
CA MET A 194 5.93 3.72 -1.73
C MET A 194 7.16 4.60 -1.91
N VAL A 195 8.29 3.95 -2.19
CA VAL A 195 9.57 4.59 -2.51
C VAL A 195 9.99 4.11 -3.90
N THR A 196 9.96 5.00 -4.88
CA THR A 196 10.30 4.67 -6.28
C THR A 196 11.70 5.13 -6.67
N GLY A 197 12.45 5.75 -5.75
CA GLY A 197 13.71 6.42 -6.04
C GLY A 197 13.55 7.68 -6.89
N ALA A 198 12.33 8.17 -7.06
CA ALA A 198 12.06 9.43 -7.73
C ALA A 198 12.31 10.59 -6.76
N ASP A 199 12.95 11.63 -7.27
CA ASP A 199 13.23 12.88 -6.56
C ASP A 199 12.10 13.88 -6.86
N TYR A 200 11.17 14.05 -5.91
CA TYR A 200 9.98 14.87 -6.10
C TYR A 200 10.21 16.36 -5.80
N ASN A 201 11.37 16.77 -5.28
CA ASN A 201 11.70 18.18 -5.09
C ASN A 201 12.91 18.63 -5.94
N PHE A 202 13.47 17.72 -6.73
CA PHE A 202 14.57 17.91 -7.68
C PHE A 202 15.85 18.42 -7.00
N ASP A 203 16.11 17.98 -5.77
CA ASP A 203 17.27 18.37 -4.97
C ASP A 203 18.45 17.37 -5.00
N GLY A 204 18.28 16.28 -5.76
CA GLY A 204 19.24 15.18 -5.91
C GLY A 204 19.24 14.19 -4.75
N ASP A 205 18.29 14.28 -3.81
CA ASP A 205 18.04 13.29 -2.77
C ASP A 205 16.98 12.27 -3.19
N ASN A 206 17.24 11.00 -2.90
CA ASN A 206 16.33 9.90 -3.24
C ASN A 206 15.63 9.35 -1.99
N ASN A 207 15.48 10.15 -0.93
CA ASN A 207 14.71 9.79 0.26
C ASN A 207 13.22 10.12 0.14
N ASP A 208 12.79 10.70 -0.97
CA ASP A 208 11.39 11.03 -1.20
C ASP A 208 10.48 9.79 -1.27
N PHE A 209 9.24 9.95 -0.81
CA PHE A 209 8.25 8.87 -0.79
C PHE A 209 6.84 9.40 -0.99
N TYR A 210 5.89 8.49 -1.28
CA TYR A 210 4.47 8.83 -1.24
C TYR A 210 3.67 7.84 -0.40
N LEU A 211 2.63 8.35 0.25
CA LEU A 211 1.61 7.58 0.95
C LEU A 211 0.44 7.36 0.01
N ILE A 212 0.06 6.11 -0.20
CA ILE A 212 -1.16 5.76 -0.94
C ILE A 212 -2.37 6.10 -0.07
N LYS A 213 -3.36 6.80 -0.65
CA LYS A 213 -4.58 7.17 0.08
C LYS A 213 -5.69 6.13 -0.06
N ASP A 214 -5.90 5.62 -1.26
CA ASP A 214 -7.10 4.86 -1.60
C ASP A 214 -6.84 3.42 -2.02
N ARG A 215 -5.98 3.19 -3.01
CA ARG A 215 -5.71 1.86 -3.60
C ARG A 215 -4.29 1.74 -4.12
N VAL A 216 -3.79 0.51 -4.16
CA VAL A 216 -2.42 0.24 -4.63
C VAL A 216 -2.37 0.25 -6.17
N TYR A 217 -3.34 -0.38 -6.82
CA TYR A 217 -3.36 -0.54 -8.27
C TYR A 217 -4.57 0.10 -8.95
N GLY A 218 -4.47 0.25 -10.27
CA GLY A 218 -5.56 0.74 -11.11
C GLY A 218 -5.53 2.25 -11.40
N PRO A 219 -6.50 2.72 -12.21
CA PRO A 219 -6.62 4.11 -12.60
C PRO A 219 -6.99 5.00 -11.41
N ASN A 220 -6.76 6.31 -11.56
CA ASN A 220 -7.22 7.34 -10.63
C ASN A 220 -6.70 7.24 -9.19
N ARG A 221 -5.66 6.44 -8.91
CA ARG A 221 -5.06 6.35 -7.57
C ARG A 221 -4.71 7.73 -7.01
N THR A 222 -4.92 7.92 -5.72
CA THR A 222 -4.55 9.15 -5.01
C THR A 222 -3.45 8.89 -3.99
N ALA A 223 -2.56 9.87 -3.83
CA ALA A 223 -1.41 9.76 -2.95
C ALA A 223 -1.05 11.11 -2.34
N GLU A 224 -0.42 11.07 -1.17
CA GLU A 224 0.25 12.22 -0.57
C GLU A 224 1.77 12.08 -0.78
N TYR A 225 2.40 13.09 -1.38
CA TYR A 225 3.82 13.06 -1.69
C TYR A 225 4.62 13.82 -0.63
N TYR A 226 5.76 13.26 -0.23
CA TYR A 226 6.64 13.84 0.78
C TYR A 226 8.07 13.86 0.28
N SER A 227 8.74 15.00 0.46
CA SER A 227 10.16 15.16 0.13
C SER A 227 10.99 15.44 1.36
N TYR A 228 12.21 14.90 1.39
CA TYR A 228 13.13 15.16 2.50
C TYR A 228 13.79 16.53 2.34
N ASP A 229 13.45 17.49 3.20
CA ASP A 229 14.11 18.79 3.23
C ASP A 229 15.40 18.69 4.06
N LYS A 230 16.56 18.66 3.38
CA LYS A 230 17.88 18.59 4.01
C LYS A 230 18.19 19.76 4.95
N ILE A 231 17.62 20.94 4.69
CA ILE A 231 17.86 22.14 5.51
C ILE A 231 17.11 22.00 6.83
N GLN A 232 15.85 21.56 6.76
CA GLN A 232 14.99 21.37 7.93
C GLN A 232 15.21 20.01 8.62
N GLN A 233 15.93 19.09 7.96
CA GLN A 233 16.14 17.70 8.35
C GLN A 233 14.84 16.94 8.63
N GLN A 234 13.80 17.24 7.85
CA GLN A 234 12.47 16.65 8.00
C GLN A 234 11.78 16.49 6.65
N PHE A 235 10.82 15.58 6.60
CA PHE A 235 9.95 15.40 5.46
C PHE A 235 8.87 16.49 5.41
N VAL A 236 8.67 17.05 4.23
CA VAL A 236 7.68 18.08 3.94
C VAL A 236 6.67 17.51 2.96
N LYS A 237 5.38 17.63 3.28
CA LYS A 237 4.29 17.27 2.37
C LYS A 237 4.28 18.25 1.19
N LEU A 238 4.31 17.71 -0.03
CA LEU A 238 4.19 18.49 -1.26
C LEU A 238 2.74 18.91 -1.50
N ASN A 239 2.53 20.09 -2.07
CA ASN A 239 1.20 20.61 -2.41
C ASN A 239 0.68 20.07 -3.75
N LEU A 240 0.80 18.76 -3.94
CA LEU A 240 0.29 18.06 -5.11
C LEU A 240 -1.08 17.46 -4.77
N GLU A 241 -2.10 17.94 -5.47
CA GLU A 241 -3.48 17.44 -5.39
C GLU A 241 -3.90 16.98 -6.78
N GLY A 242 -4.11 15.67 -6.92
CA GLY A 242 -4.40 15.03 -8.19
C GLY A 242 -4.37 13.51 -8.08
N ASN A 243 -4.30 12.86 -9.23
CA ASN A 243 -4.41 11.41 -9.36
C ASN A 243 -3.26 10.91 -10.25
N ALA A 244 -2.74 9.72 -9.93
CA ALA A 244 -1.77 8.99 -10.75
C ALA A 244 -0.64 9.87 -11.33
N PHE A 245 0.07 10.62 -10.47
CA PHE A 245 1.13 11.53 -10.94
C PHE A 245 2.27 10.78 -11.65
N LEU A 246 2.78 11.41 -12.70
CA LEU A 246 4.07 11.14 -13.31
C LEU A 246 4.98 12.35 -13.10
N PHE A 247 6.26 12.11 -12.85
CA PHE A 247 7.25 13.17 -12.62
C PHE A 247 8.25 13.18 -13.77
N ASP A 248 8.49 14.38 -14.31
CA ASP A 248 9.52 14.65 -15.29
C ASP A 248 10.71 15.31 -14.59
N LEU A 249 11.80 14.55 -14.46
CA LEU A 249 13.01 15.00 -13.75
C LEU A 249 13.79 16.05 -14.53
N GLU A 250 13.70 16.05 -15.87
CA GLU A 250 14.42 16.98 -16.74
C GLU A 250 13.73 18.35 -16.73
N GLU A 251 12.42 18.35 -16.98
CA GLU A 251 11.60 19.57 -17.00
C GLU A 251 11.19 20.06 -15.60
N LYS A 252 11.53 19.28 -14.56
CA LYS A 252 11.15 19.52 -13.16
C LYS A 252 9.65 19.76 -13.00
N ALA A 253 8.87 18.87 -13.59
CA ALA A 253 7.43 18.97 -13.70
C ALA A 253 6.75 17.69 -13.19
N ALA A 254 5.47 17.80 -12.90
CA ALA A 254 4.63 16.67 -12.56
C ALA A 254 3.30 16.77 -13.30
N THR A 255 2.80 15.65 -13.80
CA THR A 255 1.52 15.58 -14.51
C THR A 255 0.59 14.61 -13.79
N SER A 256 -0.59 15.09 -13.41
CA SER A 256 -1.67 14.29 -12.84
C SER A 256 -2.62 13.83 -13.94
N TYR A 257 -3.02 12.56 -13.89
CA TYR A 257 -3.95 11.96 -14.84
C TYR A 257 -5.20 11.43 -14.12
N LYS A 258 -6.37 11.81 -14.64
CA LYS A 258 -7.64 11.28 -14.16
C LYS A 258 -8.55 10.91 -15.33
N THR A 259 -9.14 9.73 -15.25
CA THR A 259 -10.16 9.25 -16.19
C THR A 259 -11.50 9.15 -15.47
N CYS A 260 -12.54 9.72 -16.05
CA CYS A 260 -13.88 9.71 -15.46
C CYS A 260 -14.91 9.20 -16.47
N PRO A 261 -16.01 8.59 -16.03
CA PRO A 261 -17.14 8.29 -16.91
C PRO A 261 -17.68 9.55 -17.58
N GLY A 262 -18.06 9.43 -18.85
CA GLY A 262 -18.80 10.44 -19.58
C GLY A 262 -20.31 10.39 -19.29
N LYS A 263 -21.10 11.07 -20.13
CA LYS A 263 -22.56 11.13 -19.94
C LYS A 263 -23.28 9.84 -20.35
N LYS A 264 -22.70 9.10 -21.29
CA LYS A 264 -23.28 7.85 -21.84
C LYS A 264 -22.37 6.68 -21.53
N GLU A 265 -22.94 5.49 -21.58
CA GLU A 265 -22.18 4.24 -21.65
C GLU A 265 -21.18 4.32 -22.82
N ASN A 266 -19.91 3.99 -22.56
CA ASN A 266 -18.76 4.11 -23.48
C ASN A 266 -18.28 5.54 -23.80
N ASP A 267 -18.75 6.56 -23.08
CA ASP A 267 -18.12 7.88 -23.08
C ASP A 267 -17.18 8.00 -21.88
N HIS A 268 -16.07 8.72 -22.05
CA HIS A 268 -15.07 8.94 -21.02
C HIS A 268 -14.55 10.38 -21.05
N ILE A 269 -14.09 10.89 -19.92
CA ILE A 269 -13.39 12.15 -19.77
C ILE A 269 -11.96 11.83 -19.36
N SER A 270 -11.00 12.37 -20.10
CA SER A 270 -9.58 12.38 -19.73
C SER A 270 -9.24 13.79 -19.26
N LEU A 271 -8.78 13.90 -18.01
CA LEU A 271 -8.36 15.14 -17.37
C LEU A 271 -6.88 15.04 -17.02
N THR A 272 -6.11 15.99 -17.52
CA THR A 272 -4.67 16.10 -17.30
C THR A 272 -4.40 17.45 -16.66
N ASP A 273 -3.69 17.47 -15.54
CA ASP A 273 -3.26 18.70 -14.86
C ASP A 273 -1.73 18.69 -14.78
N ASP A 274 -1.08 19.70 -15.38
CA ASP A 274 0.38 19.85 -15.36
C ASP A 274 0.82 20.84 -14.29
N PHE A 275 1.88 20.48 -13.59
CA PHE A 275 2.43 21.22 -12.47
C PHE A 275 3.92 21.47 -12.70
N GLN A 276 4.32 22.73 -12.55
CA GLN A 276 5.73 23.13 -12.56
C GLN A 276 6.23 23.23 -11.12
N TYR A 277 7.42 22.69 -10.86
CA TYR A 277 8.12 22.95 -9.60
C TYR A 277 8.61 24.39 -9.52
N ILE A 278 8.30 25.07 -8.42
CA ILE A 278 8.64 26.49 -8.21
C ILE A 278 9.64 26.70 -7.07
N GLY A 279 10.26 25.62 -6.59
CA GLY A 279 11.18 25.65 -5.45
C GLY A 279 10.50 25.51 -4.09
N ASN A 280 11.31 25.32 -3.05
CA ASN A 280 10.88 25.18 -1.65
C ASN A 280 9.83 24.08 -1.43
N ASN A 281 10.00 22.91 -2.06
CA ASN A 281 9.06 21.78 -1.96
C ASN A 281 7.64 22.14 -2.43
N ARG A 282 7.52 23.05 -3.41
CA ARG A 282 6.22 23.52 -3.92
C ARG A 282 6.08 23.43 -5.42
N TYR A 283 4.86 23.14 -5.82
CA TYR A 283 4.40 23.06 -7.20
C TYR A 283 3.32 24.09 -7.49
N LYS A 284 3.28 24.56 -8.73
CA LYS A 284 2.22 25.40 -9.26
C LYS A 284 1.58 24.69 -10.46
N ARG A 285 0.27 24.51 -10.43
CA ARG A 285 -0.47 24.08 -11.62
C ARG A 285 -0.37 25.13 -12.71
N VAL A 286 0.13 24.75 -13.87
CA VAL A 286 0.38 25.65 -15.01
C VAL A 286 -0.62 25.41 -16.15
N GLN A 287 -1.12 24.18 -16.28
CA GLN A 287 -2.04 23.81 -17.36
C GLN A 287 -3.06 22.77 -16.88
N THR A 288 -4.25 22.84 -17.47
CA THR A 288 -5.28 21.82 -17.37
C THR A 288 -5.77 21.52 -18.78
N GLU A 289 -5.63 20.28 -19.22
CA GLU A 289 -6.27 19.76 -20.42
C GLU A 289 -7.42 18.83 -20.04
N CYS A 290 -8.55 18.92 -20.74
CA CYS A 290 -9.66 18.01 -20.55
C CYS A 290 -10.32 17.66 -21.88
N LEU A 291 -10.35 16.37 -22.18
CA LEU A 291 -10.94 15.81 -23.39
C LEU A 291 -12.14 14.93 -23.04
N TYR A 292 -13.30 15.28 -23.58
CA TYR A 292 -14.46 14.40 -23.62
C TYR A 292 -14.35 13.50 -24.84
N LYS A 293 -14.29 12.20 -24.62
CA LYS A 293 -14.16 11.15 -25.65
C LYS A 293 -15.46 10.36 -25.69
N SER A 294 -16.07 10.22 -26.86
CA SER A 294 -17.40 9.61 -26.99
C SER A 294 -17.43 8.42 -27.93
N GLY A 295 -18.25 7.44 -27.58
CA GLY A 295 -18.51 6.26 -28.38
C GLY A 295 -17.26 5.41 -28.57
N GLU A 296 -16.66 4.98 -27.47
CA GLU A 296 -15.56 4.01 -27.46
C GLU A 296 -15.93 2.75 -28.24
N TYR A 297 -15.00 2.24 -29.03
CA TYR A 297 -15.11 0.97 -29.74
C TYR A 297 -13.75 0.29 -29.82
N GLN A 298 -13.72 -1.03 -29.83
CA GLN A 298 -12.48 -1.77 -30.04
C GLN A 298 -12.16 -1.82 -31.54
N ASN A 299 -10.97 -1.37 -31.92
CA ASN A 299 -10.48 -1.50 -33.28
C ASN A 299 -9.99 -2.95 -33.49
N GLU A 300 -10.62 -3.66 -34.41
CA GLU A 300 -10.34 -5.09 -34.68
C GLU A 300 -8.91 -5.34 -35.23
N TYR A 301 -8.30 -4.34 -35.87
CA TYR A 301 -6.96 -4.46 -36.45
C TYR A 301 -5.85 -4.18 -35.45
N SER A 302 -6.02 -3.15 -34.63
CA SER A 302 -5.00 -2.76 -33.64
C SER A 302 -5.20 -3.43 -32.29
N GLY A 303 -6.40 -3.97 -32.03
CA GLY A 303 -6.80 -4.49 -30.72
C GLY A 303 -7.01 -3.41 -29.66
N HIS A 304 -6.81 -2.13 -30.00
CA HIS A 304 -6.92 -1.01 -29.07
C HIS A 304 -8.30 -0.35 -29.10
N TYR A 305 -8.69 0.24 -27.98
CA TYR A 305 -9.90 1.06 -27.91
C TYR A 305 -9.68 2.42 -28.56
N GLU A 306 -10.61 2.81 -29.42
CA GLU A 306 -10.66 4.09 -30.13
C GLU A 306 -11.98 4.82 -29.84
N TYR A 307 -12.02 6.12 -30.16
CA TYR A 307 -13.18 6.96 -29.87
C TYR A 307 -13.72 7.61 -31.15
N LYS A 308 -15.03 7.56 -31.35
CA LYS A 308 -15.69 8.15 -32.53
C LYS A 308 -15.54 9.67 -32.60
N ASN A 309 -15.60 10.36 -31.45
CA ASN A 309 -15.40 11.80 -31.39
C ASN A 309 -14.62 12.19 -30.15
N GLN A 310 -13.88 13.29 -30.25
CA GLN A 310 -13.20 13.95 -29.15
C GLN A 310 -13.44 15.46 -29.19
N ARG A 311 -13.61 16.08 -28.03
CA ARG A 311 -13.72 17.53 -27.90
C ARG A 311 -13.21 18.00 -26.54
N ALA A 312 -12.92 19.29 -26.42
CA ALA A 312 -12.68 19.89 -25.12
C ALA A 312 -13.89 19.72 -24.18
N CYS A 313 -13.60 19.49 -22.90
CA CYS A 313 -14.63 19.42 -21.86
C CYS A 313 -15.30 20.77 -21.61
N LYS A 314 -16.56 20.73 -21.19
CA LYS A 314 -17.26 21.89 -20.62
C LYS A 314 -16.83 22.09 -19.16
N PRO A 315 -16.91 23.30 -18.60
CA PRO A 315 -16.53 23.56 -17.20
C PRO A 315 -17.22 22.65 -16.16
N LYS A 316 -18.50 22.30 -16.40
CA LYS A 316 -19.24 21.38 -15.52
C LYS A 316 -18.69 19.94 -15.58
N GLU A 317 -18.19 19.50 -16.73
CA GLU A 317 -17.60 18.17 -16.93
C GLU A 317 -16.26 18.07 -16.20
N ILE A 318 -15.43 19.13 -16.26
CA ILE A 318 -14.17 19.22 -15.49
C ILE A 318 -14.47 19.12 -13.99
N LYS A 319 -15.42 19.93 -13.49
CA LYS A 319 -15.79 19.91 -12.06
C LYS A 319 -16.32 18.54 -11.63
N ALA A 320 -17.18 17.93 -12.44
CA ALA A 320 -17.71 16.60 -12.15
C ALA A 320 -16.60 15.54 -12.11
N CYS A 321 -15.67 15.57 -13.08
CA CYS A 321 -14.55 14.63 -13.13
C CYS A 321 -13.58 14.81 -11.95
N ARG A 322 -13.27 16.05 -11.55
CA ARG A 322 -12.45 16.29 -10.35
C ARG A 322 -13.08 15.68 -9.09
N ASN A 323 -14.40 15.75 -8.96
CA ASN A 323 -15.15 15.19 -7.83
C ASN A 323 -15.50 13.71 -7.97
N TYR A 324 -15.24 13.08 -9.12
CA TYR A 324 -15.51 11.67 -9.33
C TYR A 324 -14.60 10.82 -8.44
N ILE A 325 -15.18 9.86 -7.74
CA ILE A 325 -14.47 8.85 -6.96
C ILE A 325 -14.68 7.53 -7.69
N ASP A 326 -13.60 6.88 -8.10
CA ASP A 326 -13.66 5.54 -8.65
C ASP A 326 -13.95 4.57 -7.50
N THR A 327 -15.02 3.79 -7.60
CA THR A 327 -15.40 2.81 -6.58
C THR A 327 -15.22 1.38 -7.05
N ASN A 328 -14.64 1.17 -8.23
CA ASN A 328 -14.33 -0.16 -8.72
C ASN A 328 -13.20 -0.77 -7.89
N ASP A 329 -13.29 -2.06 -7.62
CA ASP A 329 -12.21 -2.81 -6.98
C ASP A 329 -11.24 -3.30 -8.06
N TYR A 330 -9.97 -2.91 -7.94
CA TYR A 330 -8.90 -3.36 -8.82
C TYR A 330 -7.79 -4.09 -8.05
N ASP A 331 -7.95 -4.28 -6.74
CA ASP A 331 -6.92 -4.86 -5.87
C ASP A 331 -7.02 -6.40 -5.80
N ASP A 332 -8.00 -7.01 -6.49
CA ASP A 332 -8.23 -8.47 -6.61
C ASP A 332 -7.37 -9.18 -7.70
N TYR A 333 -6.35 -8.53 -8.26
CA TYR A 333 -5.55 -9.07 -9.39
C TYR A 333 -4.23 -9.72 -8.99
#